data_AF-A0A1V6WZ09-F1
#
_entry.id   AF-A0A1V6WZ09-F1
#
_cell.length_a   1.000
_cell.length_b   1.000
_cell.length_c   1.000
_cell.angle_alpha   90.00
_cell.angle_beta   90.00
_cell.angle_gamma   90.00
#
_symmetry.space_group_name_H-M   'P 1'
#
loop_
_entity.id
_entity.type
_entity.pdbx_description
1 polymer ?
#
loop_
_entity_poly.entity_id
_entity_poly.type
_entity_poly.pdbx_seq_one_letter_code
_entity_poly.pdbx_strand_id
1 'polypeptide(L)'
;MDELATFLKSASWKKDKDNLNVHFCDDDGLEPLLVKASSELPDYLQRHGFQVWKVLEETKFVEKEGIGKQGYIIPVTIISGHPRLLSEPSQPLLVPNTPAVFQREPVLSPALYLILALPPTST
;
A
#
# COMPACT_ATOMS: atom_id res chain seq x y z
N MET A 1 7.04 1.16 -12.40
CA MET A 1 7.17 0.96 -10.95
C MET A 1 8.48 1.53 -10.39
N ASP A 2 9.61 1.43 -11.08
CA ASP A 2 10.91 1.95 -10.59
C ASP A 2 10.95 3.46 -10.36
N GLU A 3 10.28 4.25 -11.21
CA GLU A 3 10.16 5.70 -11.04
C GLU A 3 9.38 6.06 -9.77
N LEU A 4 8.26 5.36 -9.52
CA LEU A 4 7.48 5.51 -8.29
C LEU A 4 8.34 5.14 -7.08
N ALA A 5 9.04 4.00 -7.11
CA ALA A 5 9.93 3.59 -6.03
C ALA A 5 11.03 4.62 -5.71
N THR A 6 11.56 5.29 -6.73
CA THR A 6 12.56 6.35 -6.56
C THR A 6 11.94 7.60 -5.93
N PHE A 7 10.80 8.05 -6.45
CA PHE A 7 10.06 9.20 -5.93
C PHE A 7 9.68 9.04 -4.46
N LEU A 8 9.18 7.87 -4.05
CA LEU A 8 8.70 7.64 -2.67
C LEU A 8 9.79 7.80 -1.60
N LYS A 9 11.07 7.70 -1.97
CA LYS A 9 12.19 7.93 -1.04
C LYS A 9 12.31 9.40 -0.62
N SER A 10 11.83 10.33 -1.44
CA SER A 10 11.91 11.78 -1.21
C SER A 10 10.56 12.49 -1.17
N ALA A 11 9.45 11.77 -1.36
CA ALA A 11 8.11 12.34 -1.37
C ALA A 11 7.72 12.96 -0.01
N SER A 12 6.75 13.88 -0.04
CA SER A 12 6.04 14.33 1.16
C SER A 12 5.19 13.19 1.76
N TRP A 13 5.25 13.09 3.09
CA TRP A 13 4.55 12.08 3.87
C TRP A 13 3.76 12.75 4.99
N LYS A 14 2.45 12.52 5.03
CA LYS A 14 1.60 12.91 6.16
C LYS A 14 1.34 11.72 7.06
N LYS A 15 1.50 11.94 8.35
CA LYS A 15 1.19 10.96 9.39
C LYS A 15 -0.32 10.73 9.43
N ASP A 16 -0.77 9.48 9.51
CA ASP A 16 -2.19 9.21 9.77
C ASP A 16 -2.54 9.70 11.19
N LYS A 17 -3.72 10.32 11.32
CA LYS A 17 -4.15 10.91 12.60
C LYS A 17 -4.43 9.85 13.66
N ASP A 18 -4.84 8.66 13.24
CA ASP A 18 -5.30 7.60 14.14
C ASP A 18 -4.28 6.45 14.25
N ASN A 19 -3.32 6.39 13.32
CA ASN A 19 -2.25 5.41 13.34
C ASN A 19 -0.88 6.08 13.12
N LEU A 20 -0.16 6.30 14.23
CA LEU A 20 1.12 7.00 14.24
C LEU A 20 2.25 6.24 13.50
N ASN A 21 2.03 4.98 13.14
CA ASN A 21 3.05 4.10 12.56
C ASN A 21 2.99 4.04 11.03
N VAL A 22 1.98 4.70 10.45
CA VAL A 22 1.83 4.85 9.01
C VAL A 22 1.76 6.30 8.57
N HIS A 23 2.29 6.51 7.38
CA HIS A 23 2.22 7.78 6.69
C HIS A 23 1.60 7.54 5.32
N PHE A 24 0.66 8.38 4.91
CA PHE A 24 0.16 8.40 3.54
C PHE A 24 0.92 9.44 2.74
N CYS A 25 1.11 9.16 1.46
CA CYS A 25 1.71 10.12 0.53
C CYS A 25 0.62 11.07 0.02
N ASP A 26 0.83 12.36 0.21
CA ASP A 26 -0.06 13.44 -0.23
C ASP A 26 0.64 14.43 -1.16
N ASP A 27 1.78 14.00 -1.70
CA ASP A 27 2.63 14.79 -2.58
C ASP A 27 1.97 15.00 -3.95
N ASP A 28 1.94 16.24 -4.45
CA ASP A 28 1.33 16.57 -5.75
C ASP A 28 1.97 15.82 -6.92
N GLY A 29 3.24 15.39 -6.78
CA GLY A 29 3.93 14.58 -7.78
C GLY A 29 3.48 13.12 -7.85
N LEU A 30 2.65 12.66 -6.90
CA LEU A 30 2.26 11.25 -6.79
C LEU A 30 1.32 10.81 -7.91
N GLU A 31 0.30 11.60 -8.23
CA GLU A 31 -0.79 11.18 -9.12
C GLU A 31 -0.29 10.78 -10.52
N PRO A 32 0.56 11.56 -11.22
CA PRO A 32 1.08 11.15 -12.52
C PRO A 32 1.87 9.83 -12.47
N LEU A 33 2.62 9.60 -11.38
CA LEU A 33 3.41 8.38 -11.19
C LEU A 33 2.53 7.17 -10.88
N LEU A 34 1.43 7.36 -10.14
CA LEU A 34 0.43 6.33 -9.90
C LEU A 34 -0.32 5.94 -11.17
N VAL A 35 -0.68 6.92 -12.01
CA VAL A 35 -1.32 6.66 -13.32
C VAL A 35 -0.38 5.87 -14.23
N LYS A 36 0.91 6.18 -14.22
CA LYS A 36 1.89 5.39 -14.98
C LYS A 36 2.04 3.98 -14.39
N ALA A 37 2.19 3.87 -13.06
CA ALA A 37 2.35 2.60 -12.38
C ALA A 37 1.12 1.69 -12.55
N SER A 38 -0.09 2.25 -12.61
CA SER A 38 -1.32 1.48 -12.79
C SER A 38 -1.37 0.72 -14.11
N SER A 39 -0.74 1.25 -15.16
CA SER A 39 -0.63 0.58 -16.46
C SER A 39 0.29 -0.65 -16.44
N GLU A 40 1.14 -0.76 -15.42
CA GLU A 40 2.02 -1.92 -15.20
C GLU A 40 1.39 -2.96 -14.25
N LEU A 41 0.26 -2.63 -13.61
CA LEU A 41 -0.44 -3.52 -12.70
C LEU A 41 -1.39 -4.46 -13.46
N PRO A 42 -1.70 -5.65 -12.88
CA PRO A 42 -2.68 -6.55 -13.47
C PRO A 42 -4.05 -5.91 -13.73
N ASP A 43 -4.69 -6.27 -14.85
CA ASP A 43 -5.95 -5.66 -15.32
C ASP A 43 -7.10 -5.70 -14.30
N TYR A 44 -7.12 -6.70 -13.41
CA TYR A 44 -8.15 -6.80 -12.37
C TYR A 44 -8.10 -5.64 -11.35
N LEU A 45 -7.01 -4.85 -11.34
CA LEU A 45 -6.84 -3.69 -10.46
C LEU A 45 -7.29 -2.36 -11.09
N GLN A 46 -7.60 -2.31 -12.39
CA GLN A 46 -7.84 -1.04 -13.12
C GLN A 46 -8.99 -0.16 -12.59
N ARG A 47 -9.90 -0.71 -11.78
CA ARG A 47 -11.02 0.04 -11.16
C ARG A 47 -10.85 0.30 -9.67
N HIS A 48 -9.69 -0.06 -9.10
CA HIS A 48 -9.42 0.15 -7.70
C HIS A 48 -8.96 1.59 -7.45
N GLY A 49 -9.35 2.15 -6.32
CA GLY A 49 -8.74 3.36 -5.79
C GLY A 49 -7.36 3.02 -5.23
N PHE A 50 -6.34 3.81 -5.60
CA PHE A 50 -4.97 3.62 -5.12
C PHE A 50 -4.59 4.67 -4.09
N GLN A 51 -4.00 4.20 -3.00
CA GLN A 51 -3.41 5.05 -1.96
C GLN A 51 -2.00 4.58 -1.68
N VAL A 52 -1.05 5.50 -1.48
CA VAL A 52 0.34 5.14 -1.20
C VAL A 52 0.67 5.37 0.25
N TRP A 53 1.29 4.36 0.86
CA TRP A 53 1.58 4.31 2.28
C TRP A 53 3.04 3.95 2.54
N LYS A 54 3.59 4.55 3.60
CA LYS A 54 4.89 4.24 4.18
C LYS A 54 4.66 3.62 5.55
N VAL A 55 5.08 2.37 5.69
CA VAL A 55 4.99 1.58 6.91
C VAL A 55 6.38 1.51 7.54
N LEU A 56 6.52 2.03 8.76
CA LEU A 56 7.79 2.06 9.49
C LEU A 56 7.85 1.07 10.65
N GLU A 57 6.70 0.79 11.25
CA GLU A 57 6.54 -0.17 12.35
C GLU A 57 5.46 -1.20 11.97
N GLU A 58 5.34 -2.27 12.76
CA GLU A 58 4.20 -3.17 12.61
C GLU A 58 2.90 -2.38 12.69
N THR A 59 2.04 -2.56 11.69
CA THR A 59 0.86 -1.73 11.49
C THR A 59 -0.34 -2.57 11.13
N LYS A 60 -1.44 -2.34 11.87
CA LYS A 60 -2.78 -2.76 11.48
C LYS A 60 -3.49 -1.62 10.73
N PHE A 61 -3.95 -1.87 9.51
CA PHE A 61 -4.89 -0.98 8.82
C PHE A 61 -6.31 -1.32 9.26
N VAL A 62 -6.89 -0.47 10.09
CA VAL A 62 -8.22 -0.65 10.70
C VAL A 62 -9.33 -0.25 9.73
N GLU A 63 -10.50 -0.87 9.86
CA GLU A 63 -11.66 -0.56 9.04
C GLU A 63 -12.11 0.91 9.20
N LYS A 64 -11.80 1.77 8.23
CA LYS A 64 -12.32 3.15 8.10
C LYS A 64 -12.97 3.27 6.75
N GLU A 65 -14.29 3.47 6.68
CA GLU A 65 -15.10 3.75 5.46
C GLU A 65 -14.43 3.46 4.09
N GLY A 66 -13.98 2.21 3.86
CA GLY A 66 -13.32 1.80 2.61
C GLY A 66 -11.95 1.13 2.76
N ILE A 67 -11.18 1.41 3.82
CA ILE A 67 -9.99 0.64 4.19
C ILE A 67 -10.48 -0.59 4.95
N GLY A 68 -10.12 -1.82 4.55
CA GLY A 68 -10.32 -3.02 5.40
C GLY A 68 -11.41 -4.04 5.02
N LYS A 69 -12.24 -3.81 4.00
CA LYS A 69 -13.27 -4.80 3.59
C LYS A 69 -12.72 -5.94 2.73
N GLN A 70 -11.88 -5.60 1.77
CA GLN A 70 -11.04 -6.48 0.97
C GLN A 70 -10.20 -5.58 0.07
N GLY A 71 -9.04 -6.04 -0.37
CA GLY A 71 -8.24 -5.28 -1.31
C GLY A 71 -6.91 -5.94 -1.58
N TYR A 72 -6.00 -5.17 -2.16
CA TYR A 72 -4.65 -5.63 -2.45
C TYR A 72 -3.63 -4.69 -1.83
N ILE A 73 -2.58 -5.30 -1.30
CA ILE A 73 -1.34 -4.62 -0.91
C ILE A 73 -0.36 -4.89 -2.02
N ILE A 74 0.13 -3.84 -2.65
CA ILE A 74 1.12 -3.93 -3.72
C ILE A 74 2.39 -3.30 -3.15
N PRO A 75 3.36 -4.11 -2.72
CA PRO A 75 4.64 -3.60 -2.26
C PRO A 75 5.31 -2.86 -3.42
N VAL A 76 5.75 -1.62 -3.19
CA VAL A 76 6.45 -0.82 -4.21
C VAL A 76 7.94 -0.97 -4.04
N THR A 77 8.46 -0.70 -2.85
CA THR A 77 9.87 -0.92 -2.53
C THR A 77 10.07 -1.16 -1.04
N ILE A 78 10.96 -2.09 -0.73
CA ILE A 78 11.36 -2.43 0.63
C ILE A 78 12.32 -1.36 1.14
N ILE A 79 12.09 -0.85 2.34
CA ILE A 79 13.01 0.05 3.05
C ILE A 79 14.11 -0.79 3.70
N SER A 80 13.73 -1.85 4.42
CA SER A 80 14.65 -2.83 5.00
C SER A 80 13.93 -4.14 5.35
N GLY A 81 14.71 -5.20 5.62
CA GLY A 81 14.19 -6.48 6.11
C GLY A 81 13.37 -7.25 5.08
N HIS A 82 12.40 -8.03 5.58
CA HIS A 82 11.53 -8.90 4.78
C HIS A 82 10.07 -8.68 5.20
N PRO A 83 9.40 -7.67 4.63
CA PRO A 83 8.04 -7.35 5.02
C PRO A 83 7.07 -8.51 4.73
N ARG A 84 6.07 -8.69 5.57
CA ARG A 84 5.11 -9.80 5.56
C ARG A 84 3.71 -9.31 5.87
N LEU A 85 2.73 -10.00 5.30
CA LEU A 85 1.32 -9.85 5.66
C LEU A 85 1.00 -10.76 6.85
N LEU A 86 1.08 -10.21 8.06
CA LEU A 86 0.94 -10.93 9.33
C LEU A 86 -0.51 -11.37 9.62
N SER A 87 -1.49 -10.76 8.96
CA SER A 87 -2.91 -11.13 9.11
C SER A 87 -3.28 -12.46 8.44
N GLU A 88 -2.39 -13.01 7.61
CA GLU A 88 -2.59 -14.30 6.93
C GLU A 88 -1.80 -15.42 7.64
N PRO A 89 -2.36 -16.64 7.77
CA PRO A 89 -1.72 -17.74 8.48
C PRO A 89 -0.33 -18.12 7.95
N SER A 90 -0.14 -18.04 6.64
CA SER A 90 1.14 -18.36 5.99
C SER A 90 2.16 -17.22 6.06
N GLN A 91 1.75 -16.04 6.55
CA GLN A 91 2.55 -14.82 6.64
C GLN A 91 3.40 -14.58 5.39
N PRO A 92 2.76 -14.45 4.20
CA PRO A 92 3.45 -14.40 2.94
C PRO A 92 4.37 -13.18 2.89
N LEU A 93 5.51 -13.35 2.21
CA LEU A 93 6.43 -12.26 1.94
C LEU A 93 5.78 -11.22 1.03
N LEU A 94 5.94 -9.95 1.37
CA LEU A 94 5.53 -8.83 0.56
C LEU A 94 6.67 -8.47 -0.40
N VAL A 95 6.61 -9.08 -1.58
CA VAL A 95 7.58 -8.87 -2.66
C VAL A 95 7.15 -7.69 -3.52
N PRO A 96 8.06 -6.76 -3.87
CA PRO A 96 7.78 -5.68 -4.80
C PRO A 96 7.06 -6.15 -6.07
N ASN A 97 6.08 -5.36 -6.52
CA ASN A 97 5.27 -5.61 -7.71
C ASN A 97 4.41 -6.89 -7.65
N THR A 98 4.30 -7.55 -6.50
CA THR A 98 3.44 -8.72 -6.30
C THR A 98 2.24 -8.33 -5.45
N PRO A 99 1.04 -8.17 -6.04
CA PRO A 99 -0.16 -7.89 -5.26
C PRO A 99 -0.47 -9.03 -4.28
N ALA A 100 -0.60 -8.72 -3.01
CA ALA A 100 -1.05 -9.61 -1.96
C ALA A 100 -2.50 -9.24 -1.60
N VAL A 101 -3.41 -10.20 -1.75
CA VAL A 101 -4.81 -10.01 -1.36
C VAL A 101 -4.94 -10.01 0.16
N PHE A 102 -5.82 -9.15 0.68
CA PHE A 102 -6.31 -9.24 2.05
C PHE A 102 -7.84 -9.25 2.04
N GLN A 103 -8.43 -10.10 2.87
CA GLN A 103 -9.90 -10.21 3.01
C GLN A 103 -10.45 -9.44 4.21
N ARG A 104 -9.56 -8.92 5.05
CA ARG A 104 -9.86 -8.20 6.28
C ARG A 104 -8.71 -7.24 6.57
N GLU A 105 -8.88 -6.42 7.59
CA GLU A 105 -7.87 -5.52 8.17
C GLU A 105 -6.45 -6.11 8.14
N PRO A 106 -5.59 -5.67 7.20
CA PRO A 106 -4.28 -6.25 7.06
C PRO A 106 -3.37 -5.78 8.19
N VAL A 107 -2.60 -6.72 8.72
CA VAL A 107 -1.50 -6.44 9.65
C VAL A 107 -0.21 -6.65 8.89
N LEU A 108 0.63 -5.63 8.83
CA LEU A 108 1.89 -5.64 8.08
C LEU A 108 3.07 -5.52 9.01
N SER A 109 4.13 -6.27 8.71
CA SER A 109 5.43 -6.02 9.30
C SER A 109 6.08 -4.76 8.66
N PRO A 110 7.06 -4.14 9.34
CA PRO A 110 7.55 -2.79 9.01
C PRO A 110 8.36 -2.66 7.73
N ALA A 111 8.77 -1.42 7.48
CA ALA A 111 9.84 -1.03 6.55
C ALA A 111 9.50 -1.25 5.08
N LEU A 112 8.33 -0.78 4.66
CA LEU A 112 7.84 -0.93 3.29
C LEU A 112 7.11 0.32 2.81
N TYR A 113 7.34 0.68 1.54
CA TYR A 113 6.44 1.54 0.77
C TYR A 113 5.50 0.66 -0.04
N LEU A 114 4.20 0.95 0.00
CA LEU A 114 3.18 0.14 -0.64
C LEU A 114 2.06 0.98 -1.26
N ILE A 115 1.37 0.40 -2.24
CA ILE A 115 0.06 0.86 -2.69
C ILE A 115 -0.99 -0.02 -2.01
N LEU A 116 -1.98 0.61 -1.38
CA LEU A 116 -3.26 -0.02 -1.08
C LEU A 116 -4.18 0.18 -2.26
N ALA A 117 -4.62 -0.92 -2.85
CA ALA A 117 -5.65 -0.95 -3.88
C ALA A 117 -6.98 -1.38 -3.25
N LEU A 118 -7.91 -0.44 -3.19
CA LEU A 118 -9.22 -0.63 -2.60
C LEU A 118 -10.26 -0.77 -3.71
N PRO A 119 -11.17 -1.76 -3.63
CA PRO A 119 -12.24 -1.90 -4.62
C PRO A 119 -13.08 -0.61 -4.64
N PRO A 120 -13.75 -0.31 -5.77
CA PRO A 120 -14.64 0.83 -5.83
C PRO A 120 -15.71 0.70 -4.74
N THR A 121 -16.00 1.79 -4.05
CA THR A 121 -17.14 1.86 -3.15
C THR A 121 -18.39 1.60 -3.98
N SER A 122 -19.11 0.52 -3.69
CA SER A 122 -20.44 0.31 -4.24
C SER A 122 -21.32 1.46 -3.75
N THR A 123 -21.56 2.45 -4.61
CA THR A 123 -22.63 3.44 -4.47
C THR A 123 -23.99 2.77 -4.57
#